data_AF-A0A2A6P6G0-F1
#
_entry.id   AF-A0A2A6P6G0-F1
#
_cell.length_a   1.000
_cell.length_b   1.000
_cell.length_c   1.000
_cell.angle_alpha   90.00
_cell.angle_beta   90.00
_cell.angle_gamma   90.00
#
_symmetry.space_group_name_H-M   'P 1'
#
loop_
_entity.id
_entity.type
_entity.pdbx_description
1 polymer ?
#
loop_
_entity_poly.entity_id
_entity_poly.type
_entity_poly.pdbx_seq_one_letter_code
_entity_poly.pdbx_strand_id
1 'polypeptide(L)'
;MPLGADYQDAVSFFQRAFTVVLALALSEAFKQAIADKADKPEDRIVQWERLPTLLGFLLLIFPFFHGMNRHIFRAYLDVKAIPDFYSGFLMMDGIVFMLEAAIFFVMSRALSPGQWRNFYWCILALMAIDTIWAALAYLRGAPVIPWIELNIALATVCAAVLFLYNETKSIVPPIISAVTILVTTTLSYIWMWEFYFGRQP
;
A
#
# COMPACT_ATOMS: atom_id res chain seq x y z
N MET A 1 -16.61 -9.78 -30.88
CA MET A 1 -15.99 -10.44 -29.71
C MET A 1 -17.03 -10.52 -28.61
N PRO A 2 -17.06 -11.58 -27.79
CA PRO A 2 -17.87 -11.54 -26.59
C PRO A 2 -17.30 -10.39 -25.74
N LEU A 3 -18.10 -9.37 -25.43
CA LEU A 3 -17.67 -8.21 -24.61
C LEU A 3 -16.88 -8.67 -23.37
N GLY A 4 -17.25 -9.84 -22.83
CA GLY A 4 -16.52 -10.73 -21.90
C GLY A 4 -15.00 -10.66 -21.90
N ALA A 5 -14.38 -10.98 -23.03
CA ALA A 5 -12.94 -11.25 -23.09
C ALA A 5 -12.11 -9.95 -23.04
N ASP A 6 -12.55 -8.93 -23.77
CA ASP A 6 -11.79 -7.68 -23.94
C ASP A 6 -11.69 -6.89 -22.61
N TYR A 7 -12.75 -6.89 -21.77
CA TYR A 7 -12.68 -6.22 -20.46
C TYR A 7 -11.85 -7.02 -19.46
N GLN A 8 -11.89 -8.36 -19.48
CA GLN A 8 -11.09 -9.19 -18.59
C GLN A 8 -9.59 -9.01 -18.88
N ASP A 9 -9.24 -8.84 -20.15
CA ASP A 9 -7.88 -8.53 -20.56
C ASP A 9 -7.44 -7.14 -20.05
N ALA A 10 -8.31 -6.13 -20.15
CA ALA A 10 -8.01 -4.79 -19.62
C ALA A 10 -7.85 -4.79 -18.09
N VAL A 11 -8.72 -5.50 -17.36
CA VAL A 11 -8.61 -5.67 -15.90
C VAL A 11 -7.29 -6.38 -15.55
N SER A 12 -6.98 -7.47 -16.25
CA SER A 12 -5.75 -8.25 -16.06
C SER A 12 -4.51 -7.42 -16.35
N PHE A 13 -4.56 -6.54 -17.36
CA PHE A 13 -3.46 -5.64 -17.68
C PHE A 13 -3.14 -4.73 -16.49
N PHE A 14 -4.13 -4.03 -15.91
CA PHE A 14 -3.90 -3.14 -14.77
C PHE A 14 -3.41 -3.93 -13.55
N GLN A 15 -4.01 -5.09 -13.25
CA GLN A 15 -3.55 -5.96 -12.16
C GLN A 15 -2.08 -6.34 -12.29
N ARG A 16 -1.67 -6.77 -13.49
CA ARG A 16 -0.27 -7.12 -13.77
C ARG A 16 0.64 -5.91 -13.64
N ALA A 17 0.22 -4.75 -14.17
CA ALA A 17 1.02 -3.54 -14.17
C ALA A 17 1.39 -3.10 -12.75
N PHE A 18 0.42 -2.95 -11.84
CA PHE A 18 0.75 -2.53 -10.47
C PHE A 18 1.45 -3.65 -9.69
N THR A 19 1.17 -4.92 -9.98
CA THR A 19 1.86 -6.06 -9.35
C THR A 19 3.36 -6.03 -9.66
N VAL A 20 3.73 -5.73 -10.91
CA VAL A 20 5.14 -5.58 -11.31
C VAL A 20 5.81 -4.46 -10.52
N VAL A 21 5.16 -3.30 -10.40
CA VAL A 21 5.73 -2.16 -9.66
C VAL A 21 5.87 -2.48 -8.17
N LEU A 22 4.89 -3.14 -7.55
CA LEU A 22 4.97 -3.58 -6.15
C LEU A 22 6.07 -4.64 -5.94
N ALA A 23 6.26 -5.56 -6.88
CA ALA A 23 7.35 -6.52 -6.83
C ALA A 23 8.73 -5.85 -6.93
N LEU A 24 8.86 -4.80 -7.75
CA LEU A 24 10.06 -3.96 -7.79
C LEU A 24 10.26 -3.22 -6.46
N ALA A 25 9.19 -2.68 -5.88
CA ALA A 25 9.25 -2.00 -4.59
C ALA A 25 9.72 -2.94 -3.45
N LEU A 26 9.17 -4.16 -3.40
CA LEU A 26 9.59 -5.21 -2.47
C LEU A 26 11.07 -5.57 -2.66
N SER A 27 11.47 -5.81 -3.91
CA SER A 27 12.85 -6.17 -4.23
C SER A 27 13.83 -5.08 -3.80
N GLU A 28 13.50 -3.82 -4.06
CA GLU A 28 14.30 -2.67 -3.63
C GLU A 28 14.34 -2.56 -2.10
N ALA A 29 13.21 -2.78 -1.41
CA ALA A 29 13.17 -2.79 0.06
C ALA A 29 14.15 -3.83 0.66
N PHE A 30 14.15 -5.05 0.13
CA PHE A 30 15.09 -6.09 0.58
C PHE A 30 16.54 -5.76 0.23
N LYS A 31 16.80 -5.21 -0.97
CA LYS A 31 18.14 -4.71 -1.37
C LYS A 31 18.64 -3.55 -0.51
N GLN A 32 17.74 -2.77 0.07
CA GLN A 32 18.13 -1.74 1.03
C GLN A 32 18.41 -2.33 2.40
N ALA A 33 17.72 -3.39 2.81
CA ALA A 33 17.96 -4.05 4.10
C ALA A 33 19.23 -4.93 4.10
N ILE A 34 19.58 -5.51 2.97
CA ILE A 34 20.78 -6.31 2.75
C ILE A 34 21.82 -5.41 2.08
N ALA A 35 23.05 -5.29 2.59
CA ALA A 35 24.06 -4.45 1.93
C ALA A 35 24.49 -5.02 0.56
N ASP A 36 23.72 -4.72 -0.49
CA ASP A 36 24.02 -5.15 -1.88
C ASP A 36 25.10 -4.26 -2.53
N LYS A 37 25.37 -3.07 -1.96
CA LYS A 37 26.41 -2.12 -2.40
C LYS A 37 27.74 -2.29 -1.66
N ALA A 38 28.15 -3.53 -1.46
CA ALA A 38 29.40 -3.89 -0.84
C ALA A 38 30.42 -4.25 -1.94
N ASP A 39 31.46 -3.43 -2.12
CA ASP A 39 32.54 -3.68 -3.08
C ASP A 39 33.31 -4.99 -2.78
N LYS A 40 33.19 -5.48 -1.53
CA LYS A 40 33.75 -6.76 -1.10
C LYS A 40 32.65 -7.70 -0.58
N PRO A 41 32.71 -9.01 -0.83
CA PRO A 41 31.72 -9.98 -0.33
C PRO A 41 31.54 -9.97 1.19
N GLU A 42 32.58 -9.56 1.90
CA GLU A 42 32.70 -9.49 3.37
C GLU A 42 31.91 -8.32 3.97
N ASP A 43 31.63 -7.29 3.16
CA ASP A 43 30.85 -6.10 3.56
C ASP A 43 29.33 -6.29 3.31
N ARG A 44 28.91 -7.46 2.81
CA ARG A 44 27.50 -7.84 2.64
C ARG A 44 26.86 -8.18 3.99
N ILE A 45 26.67 -7.15 4.81
CA ILE A 45 26.12 -7.26 6.15
C ILE A 45 24.63 -6.91 6.11
N VAL A 46 23.83 -7.65 6.89
CA VAL A 46 22.42 -7.31 7.13
C VAL A 46 22.34 -6.02 7.92
N GLN A 47 21.65 -5.01 7.40
CA GLN A 47 21.50 -3.71 8.05
C GLN A 47 20.34 -3.74 9.05
N TRP A 48 20.60 -4.32 10.22
CA TRP A 48 19.60 -4.51 11.29
C TRP A 48 18.92 -3.21 11.74
N GLU A 49 19.58 -2.06 11.62
CA GLU A 49 18.99 -0.76 11.93
C GLU A 49 17.82 -0.37 11.01
N ARG A 50 17.71 -0.99 9.82
CA ARG A 50 16.60 -0.78 8.86
C ARG A 50 15.44 -1.73 9.08
N LEU A 51 15.58 -2.70 9.98
CA LEU A 51 14.56 -3.73 10.19
C LEU A 51 13.20 -3.16 10.61
N PRO A 52 13.10 -2.16 11.51
CA PRO A 52 11.80 -1.60 11.89
C PRO A 52 11.07 -0.96 10.70
N THR A 53 11.77 -0.15 9.90
CA THR A 53 11.23 0.49 8.69
C THR A 53 10.87 -0.55 7.62
N LEU A 54 11.67 -1.60 7.45
CA LEU A 54 11.35 -2.71 6.55
C LEU A 54 10.07 -3.43 7.00
N LEU A 55 9.93 -3.71 8.29
CA LEU A 55 8.71 -4.35 8.82
C LEU A 55 7.50 -3.44 8.63
N GLY A 56 7.61 -2.15 8.91
CA GLY A 56 6.55 -1.18 8.62
C GLY A 56 6.18 -1.16 7.13
N PHE A 57 7.17 -1.20 6.23
CA PHE A 57 6.95 -1.29 4.80
C PHE A 57 6.20 -2.56 4.39
N LEU A 58 6.64 -3.73 4.87
CA LEU A 58 6.04 -5.04 4.55
C LEU A 58 4.61 -5.16 5.10
N LEU A 59 4.37 -4.63 6.30
CA LEU A 59 3.05 -4.61 6.89
C LEU A 59 2.11 -3.66 6.17
N LEU A 60 2.61 -2.58 5.57
CA LEU A 60 1.80 -1.62 4.82
C LEU A 60 1.49 -2.13 3.40
N ILE A 61 2.48 -2.68 2.70
CA ILE A 61 2.32 -3.09 1.29
C ILE A 61 1.34 -4.26 1.11
N PHE A 62 1.28 -5.17 2.09
CA PHE A 62 0.45 -6.37 2.00
C PHE A 62 -1.07 -6.08 1.98
N PRO A 63 -1.66 -5.35 2.95
CA PRO A 63 -3.08 -5.01 2.91
C PRO A 63 -3.44 -4.14 1.70
N PHE A 64 -2.56 -3.23 1.26
CA PHE A 64 -2.75 -2.47 0.02
C PHE A 64 -2.88 -3.39 -1.19
N PHE A 65 -1.89 -4.26 -1.40
CA PHE A 65 -1.91 -5.20 -2.52
C PHE A 65 -3.13 -6.12 -2.48
N HIS A 66 -3.46 -6.67 -1.31
CA HIS A 66 -4.62 -7.54 -1.15
C HIS A 66 -5.92 -6.77 -1.42
N GLY A 67 -6.04 -5.57 -0.89
CA GLY A 67 -7.22 -4.75 -0.99
C GLY A 67 -7.47 -4.22 -2.41
N MET A 68 -6.42 -3.77 -3.12
CA MET A 68 -6.48 -3.38 -4.53
C MET A 68 -7.00 -4.53 -5.41
N ASN A 69 -6.44 -5.73 -5.25
CA ASN A 69 -6.88 -6.91 -5.98
C ASN A 69 -8.32 -7.28 -5.66
N ARG A 70 -8.71 -7.19 -4.39
CA ARG A 70 -10.06 -7.53 -3.94
C ARG A 70 -11.11 -6.54 -4.45
N HIS A 71 -10.77 -5.24 -4.46
CA HIS A 71 -11.61 -4.21 -5.05
C HIS A 71 -11.83 -4.49 -6.54
N ILE A 72 -10.75 -4.70 -7.31
CA ILE A 72 -10.86 -5.00 -8.75
C ILE A 72 -11.72 -6.23 -9.00
N PHE A 73 -11.51 -7.30 -8.21
CA PHE A 73 -12.29 -8.51 -8.35
C PHE A 73 -13.79 -8.24 -8.16
N ARG A 74 -14.18 -7.51 -7.11
CA ARG A 74 -15.59 -7.22 -6.82
C ARG A 74 -16.21 -6.25 -7.81
N ALA A 75 -15.47 -5.21 -8.19
CA ALA A 75 -15.98 -4.14 -9.03
C ALA A 75 -16.08 -4.54 -10.51
N TYR A 76 -15.20 -5.42 -10.99
CA TYR A 76 -15.05 -5.68 -12.42
C TYR A 76 -15.09 -7.16 -12.85
N LEU A 77 -14.92 -8.12 -11.92
CA LEU A 77 -14.88 -9.55 -12.26
C LEU A 77 -16.04 -10.37 -11.66
N ASP A 78 -16.73 -9.89 -10.64
CA ASP A 78 -17.89 -10.59 -10.06
C ASP A 78 -19.14 -10.43 -10.94
N VAL A 79 -19.52 -11.52 -11.63
CA VAL A 79 -20.65 -11.60 -12.58
C VAL A 79 -21.98 -11.16 -11.96
N LYS A 80 -22.14 -11.24 -10.63
CA LYS A 80 -23.36 -10.83 -9.93
C LYS A 80 -23.46 -9.31 -9.69
N ALA A 81 -22.35 -8.59 -9.82
CA ALA A 81 -22.24 -7.15 -9.55
C ALA A 81 -22.25 -6.27 -10.82
N ILE A 82 -22.52 -6.85 -12.00
CA ILE A 82 -22.39 -6.15 -13.29
C ILE A 82 -23.77 -5.71 -13.84
N PRO A 83 -24.32 -4.56 -13.42
CA PRO A 83 -25.25 -3.81 -14.27
C PRO A 83 -24.54 -2.72 -15.09
N ASP A 84 -23.51 -2.06 -14.53
CA ASP A 84 -22.97 -0.80 -15.07
C ASP A 84 -21.43 -0.79 -15.17
N PHE A 85 -20.83 -1.68 -15.96
CA PHE A 85 -19.39 -1.62 -16.24
C PHE A 85 -19.04 -0.33 -17.00
N TYR A 86 -18.39 0.61 -16.32
CA TYR A 86 -17.87 1.83 -16.93
C TYR A 86 -16.34 1.78 -17.01
N SER A 87 -15.81 1.66 -18.23
CA SER A 87 -14.37 1.56 -18.51
C SER A 87 -13.54 2.73 -17.95
N GLY A 88 -14.15 3.92 -17.82
CA GLY A 88 -13.51 5.07 -17.20
C GLY A 88 -13.20 4.87 -15.70
N PHE A 89 -14.03 4.12 -14.97
CA PHE A 89 -13.75 3.81 -13.56
C PHE A 89 -12.61 2.81 -13.41
N LEU A 90 -12.54 1.81 -14.29
CA LEU A 90 -11.41 0.88 -14.33
C LEU A 90 -10.09 1.61 -14.60
N MET A 91 -10.10 2.54 -15.56
CA MET A 91 -8.91 3.34 -15.88
C MET A 91 -8.50 4.23 -14.70
N MET A 92 -9.45 4.86 -14.02
CA MET A 92 -9.18 5.68 -12.84
C MET A 92 -8.61 4.86 -11.69
N ASP A 93 -9.26 3.75 -11.31
CA ASP A 93 -8.79 2.85 -10.26
C ASP A 93 -7.39 2.32 -10.62
N GLY A 94 -7.16 1.92 -11.87
CA GLY A 94 -5.86 1.44 -12.37
C GLY A 94 -4.75 2.50 -12.28
N ILE A 95 -5.02 3.76 -12.62
CA ILE A 95 -4.05 4.85 -12.51
C ILE A 95 -3.71 5.14 -11.04
N VAL A 96 -4.71 5.21 -10.17
CA VAL A 96 -4.51 5.44 -8.73
C VAL A 96 -3.65 4.33 -8.14
N PHE A 97 -3.97 3.08 -8.42
CA PHE A 97 -3.24 1.91 -7.95
C PHE A 97 -1.80 1.85 -8.47
N MET A 98 -1.57 2.28 -9.71
CA MET A 98 -0.22 2.45 -10.26
C MET A 98 0.56 3.56 -9.53
N LEU A 99 -0.09 4.67 -9.20
CA LEU A 99 0.53 5.76 -8.45
C LEU A 99 0.89 5.32 -7.02
N GLU A 100 0.00 4.61 -6.33
CA GLU A 100 0.27 4.02 -5.02
C GLU A 100 1.45 3.05 -5.06
N ALA A 101 1.48 2.15 -6.06
CA ALA A 101 2.60 1.23 -6.27
C ALA A 101 3.92 1.98 -6.51
N ALA A 102 3.89 3.08 -7.27
CA ALA A 102 5.06 3.93 -7.49
C ALA A 102 5.53 4.61 -6.18
N ILE A 103 4.60 5.02 -5.31
CA ILE A 103 4.94 5.58 -4.00
C ILE A 103 5.55 4.50 -3.09
N PHE A 104 5.06 3.26 -3.12
CA PHE A 104 5.73 2.15 -2.43
C PHE A 104 7.17 1.96 -2.94
N PHE A 105 7.41 2.10 -4.24
CA PHE A 105 8.78 2.05 -4.78
C PHE A 105 9.66 3.21 -4.28
N VAL A 106 9.13 4.43 -4.17
CA VAL A 106 9.86 5.55 -3.59
C VAL A 106 10.12 5.34 -2.09
N MET A 107 9.11 4.82 -1.38
CA MET A 107 9.17 4.52 0.05
C MET A 107 10.23 3.47 0.38
N SER A 108 10.39 2.44 -0.46
CA SER A 108 11.37 1.37 -0.25
C SER A 108 12.82 1.89 -0.27
N ARG A 109 13.06 3.05 -0.89
CA ARG A 109 14.35 3.74 -0.84
C ARG A 109 14.60 4.54 0.43
N ALA A 110 13.59 4.77 1.26
CA ALA A 110 13.65 5.58 2.48
C ALA A 110 13.78 4.74 3.77
N LEU A 111 14.23 3.48 3.67
CA LEU A 111 14.30 2.57 4.82
C LEU A 111 15.43 2.86 5.81
N SER A 112 16.39 3.71 5.44
CA SER A 112 17.51 4.04 6.33
C SER A 112 17.05 4.90 7.52
N PRO A 113 17.65 4.75 8.73
CA PRO A 113 17.29 5.57 9.89
C PRO A 113 17.50 7.07 9.69
N GLY A 114 18.34 7.50 8.74
CA GLY A 114 18.52 8.91 8.40
C GLY A 114 17.45 9.48 7.46
N GLN A 115 16.58 8.62 6.92
CA GLN A 115 15.55 8.99 5.94
C GLN A 115 14.13 8.70 6.46
N TRP A 116 13.99 8.46 7.76
CA TRP A 116 12.69 8.15 8.38
C TRP A 116 11.63 9.21 8.06
N ARG A 117 11.99 10.49 7.96
CA ARG A 117 11.05 11.56 7.58
C ARG A 117 10.48 11.34 6.18
N ASN A 118 11.32 10.95 5.22
CA ASN A 118 10.89 10.67 3.85
C ASN A 118 9.97 9.44 3.81
N PHE A 119 10.25 8.43 4.64
CA PHE A 119 9.38 7.27 4.80
C PHE A 119 7.98 7.69 5.29
N TYR A 120 7.91 8.54 6.31
CA TYR A 120 6.64 9.09 6.82
C TYR A 120 5.91 9.95 5.80
N TRP A 121 6.61 10.79 5.03
CA TRP A 121 5.99 11.55 3.94
C TRP A 121 5.41 10.64 2.85
N CYS A 122 6.06 9.51 2.54
CA CYS A 122 5.50 8.54 1.62
C CYS A 122 4.24 7.89 2.20
N ILE A 123 4.21 7.57 3.51
CA ILE A 123 2.99 7.06 4.16
C ILE A 123 1.87 8.08 4.07
N LEU A 124 2.14 9.36 4.37
CA LEU A 124 1.14 10.42 4.28
C LEU A 124 0.60 10.59 2.85
N ALA A 125 1.48 10.53 1.85
CA ALA A 125 1.07 10.59 0.45
C ALA A 125 0.17 9.41 0.07
N LEU A 126 0.52 8.18 0.49
CA LEU A 126 -0.33 7.00 0.30
C LEU A 126 -1.69 7.18 0.98
N MET A 127 -1.73 7.56 2.25
CA MET A 127 -2.99 7.73 2.99
C MET A 127 -3.86 8.80 2.34
N ALA A 128 -3.27 9.90 1.86
CA ALA A 128 -4.02 10.96 1.19
C ALA A 128 -4.64 10.49 -0.13
N ILE A 129 -3.86 9.81 -0.98
CA ILE A 129 -4.35 9.30 -2.27
C ILE A 129 -5.43 8.23 -2.05
N ASP A 130 -5.16 7.29 -1.15
CA ASP A 130 -6.06 6.18 -0.86
C ASP A 130 -7.35 6.67 -0.19
N THR A 131 -7.30 7.66 0.71
CA THR A 131 -8.51 8.30 1.26
C THR A 131 -9.33 9.02 0.19
N ILE A 132 -8.69 9.76 -0.73
CA ILE A 132 -9.40 10.42 -1.84
C ILE A 132 -10.06 9.38 -2.73
N TRP A 133 -9.33 8.33 -3.10
CA TRP A 133 -9.85 7.25 -3.91
C TRP A 133 -11.00 6.50 -3.22
N ALA A 134 -10.85 6.16 -1.94
CA ALA A 134 -11.86 5.50 -1.15
C ALA A 134 -13.12 6.37 -0.99
N ALA A 135 -12.98 7.68 -0.84
CA ALA A 135 -14.14 8.59 -0.84
C ALA A 135 -14.88 8.55 -2.19
N LEU A 136 -14.16 8.56 -3.31
CA LEU A 136 -14.76 8.41 -4.65
C LEU A 136 -15.40 7.02 -4.85
N ALA A 137 -14.79 5.96 -4.31
CA ALA A 137 -15.37 4.61 -4.32
C ALA A 137 -16.64 4.53 -3.47
N TYR A 138 -16.66 5.19 -2.32
CA TYR A 138 -17.84 5.26 -1.44
C TYR A 138 -19.02 5.96 -2.12
N LEU A 139 -18.78 7.07 -2.82
CA LEU A 139 -19.82 7.76 -3.62
C LEU A 139 -20.40 6.87 -4.73
N ARG A 140 -19.66 5.83 -5.15
CA ARG A 140 -20.08 4.81 -6.12
C ARG A 140 -20.73 3.58 -5.45
N GLY A 141 -20.95 3.61 -4.13
CA GLY A 141 -21.60 2.54 -3.36
C GLY A 141 -20.65 1.49 -2.77
N ALA A 142 -19.33 1.68 -2.84
CA ALA A 142 -18.38 0.74 -2.23
C ALA A 142 -18.39 0.85 -0.69
N PRO A 143 -18.43 -0.27 0.06
CA PRO A 143 -18.44 -0.26 1.53
C PRO A 143 -17.02 -0.06 2.11
N VAL A 144 -16.44 1.12 1.88
CA VAL A 144 -15.02 1.43 2.20
C VAL A 144 -14.85 2.42 3.38
N ILE A 145 -15.91 2.70 4.15
CA ILE A 145 -15.84 3.64 5.29
C ILE A 145 -14.75 3.24 6.31
N PRO A 146 -14.65 1.98 6.78
CA PRO A 146 -13.61 1.62 7.76
C PRO A 146 -12.19 1.83 7.23
N TRP A 147 -12.02 1.73 5.91
CA TRP A 147 -10.74 2.00 5.24
C TRP A 147 -10.36 3.47 5.36
N ILE A 148 -11.31 4.38 5.08
CA ILE A 148 -11.11 5.82 5.21
C ILE A 148 -10.73 6.20 6.64
N GLU A 149 -11.43 5.66 7.63
CA GLU A 149 -11.17 5.93 9.06
C GLU A 149 -9.76 5.49 9.46
N LEU A 150 -9.34 4.30 9.06
CA LEU A 150 -8.01 3.76 9.35
C LEU A 150 -6.89 4.59 8.68
N ASN A 151 -7.11 5.05 7.45
CA ASN A 151 -6.15 5.90 6.75
C ASN A 151 -5.99 7.26 7.42
N ILE A 152 -7.09 7.89 7.81
CA ILE A 152 -7.07 9.18 8.52
C ILE A 152 -6.38 9.02 9.87
N ALA A 153 -6.66 7.95 10.60
CA ALA A 153 -6.01 7.66 11.88
C ALA A 153 -4.48 7.48 11.70
N LEU A 154 -4.06 6.66 10.73
CA LEU A 154 -2.64 6.46 10.44
C LEU A 154 -1.96 7.76 10.00
N ALA A 155 -2.60 8.53 9.11
CA ALA A 155 -2.09 9.83 8.68
C ALA A 155 -1.93 10.81 9.85
N THR A 156 -2.88 10.83 10.78
CA THR A 156 -2.83 11.70 11.97
C THR A 156 -1.64 11.33 12.86
N VAL A 157 -1.43 10.04 13.11
CA VAL A 157 -0.26 9.56 13.89
C VAL A 157 1.03 9.92 13.17
N CYS A 158 1.12 9.71 11.86
CA CYS A 158 2.30 10.05 11.07
C CYS A 158 2.61 11.56 11.09
N ALA A 159 1.60 12.41 10.95
CA ALA A 159 1.74 13.86 11.04
C ALA A 159 2.20 14.30 12.43
N ALA A 160 1.64 13.71 13.49
CA ALA A 160 2.04 13.99 14.87
C ALA A 160 3.51 13.62 15.11
N VAL A 161 3.97 12.46 14.64
CA VAL A 161 5.38 12.05 14.76
C VAL A 161 6.31 13.01 14.01
N LEU A 162 5.96 13.40 12.78
CA LEU A 162 6.76 14.36 12.00
C LEU A 162 6.88 15.73 12.67
N PHE A 163 5.85 16.14 13.41
CA PHE A 163 5.81 17.40 14.16
C PHE A 163 6.58 17.32 15.48
N LEU A 164 6.44 16.22 16.22
CA LEU A 164 7.03 16.05 17.56
C LEU A 164 8.53 15.69 17.51
N TYR A 165 8.99 15.03 16.46
CA TYR A 165 10.38 14.60 16.31
C TYR A 165 11.10 15.40 15.23
N ASN A 166 12.21 16.05 15.59
CA ASN A 166 13.05 16.82 14.66
C ASN A 166 14.45 16.23 14.44
N GLU A 167 14.81 15.17 15.16
CA GLU A 167 16.12 14.55 15.02
C GLU A 167 16.30 13.89 13.64
N THR A 168 17.45 14.14 13.02
CA THR A 168 17.78 13.62 11.68
C THR A 168 18.03 12.12 11.67
N LYS A 169 18.59 11.55 12.75
CA LYS A 169 18.79 10.10 12.90
C LYS A 169 18.21 9.64 14.23
N SER A 170 17.12 8.88 14.18
CA SER A 170 16.50 8.28 15.36
C SER A 170 15.86 6.95 15.01
N ILE A 171 15.94 5.98 15.93
CA ILE A 171 15.30 4.67 15.80
C ILE A 171 13.86 4.67 16.30
N VAL A 172 13.47 5.68 17.08
CA VAL A 172 12.15 5.77 17.72
C VAL A 172 11.03 5.95 16.67
N PRO A 173 11.10 6.91 15.72
CA PRO A 173 10.05 7.06 14.72
C PRO A 173 9.85 5.81 13.84
N PRO A 174 10.89 5.12 13.34
CA PRO A 174 10.73 3.82 12.66
C PRO A 174 9.96 2.78 13.48
N ILE A 175 10.25 2.64 14.78
CA ILE A 175 9.55 1.70 15.67
C ILE A 175 8.08 2.10 15.82
N ILE A 176 7.80 3.39 16.06
CA ILE A 176 6.42 3.90 16.14
C ILE A 176 5.66 3.55 14.86
N SER A 177 6.23 3.82 13.68
CA SER A 177 5.55 3.49 12.42
C SER A 177 5.29 2.00 12.28
N ALA A 178 6.26 1.13 12.61
CA ALA A 178 6.09 -0.31 12.51
C ALA A 178 4.95 -0.81 13.40
N VAL A 179 4.88 -0.33 14.64
CA VAL A 179 3.82 -0.70 15.59
C VAL A 179 2.46 -0.14 15.16
N THR A 180 2.39 1.13 14.78
CA THR A 180 1.13 1.74 14.33
C THR A 180 0.61 1.04 13.08
N ILE A 181 1.46 0.76 12.08
CA ILE A 181 1.07 0.06 10.87
C ILE A 181 0.62 -1.37 11.19
N LEU A 182 1.29 -2.08 12.11
CA LEU A 182 0.86 -3.42 12.55
C LEU A 182 -0.56 -3.38 13.13
N VAL A 183 -0.83 -2.42 14.02
CA VAL A 183 -2.14 -2.23 14.63
C VAL A 183 -3.18 -1.88 13.56
N THR A 184 -2.91 -0.89 12.71
CA THR A 184 -3.80 -0.48 11.61
C THR A 184 -4.10 -1.63 10.66
N THR A 185 -3.10 -2.42 10.30
CA THR A 185 -3.25 -3.60 9.42
C THR A 185 -4.14 -4.65 10.08
N THR A 186 -3.88 -4.94 11.36
CA THR A 186 -4.69 -5.91 12.14
C THR A 186 -6.15 -5.45 12.22
N LEU A 187 -6.39 -4.18 12.55
CA LEU A 187 -7.73 -3.60 12.59
C LEU A 187 -8.41 -3.64 11.21
N SER A 188 -7.67 -3.37 10.14
CA SER A 188 -8.18 -3.46 8.75
C SER A 188 -8.72 -4.86 8.47
N TYR A 189 -7.96 -5.92 8.80
CA TYR A 189 -8.43 -7.29 8.60
C TYR A 189 -9.61 -7.67 9.49
N ILE A 190 -9.65 -7.21 10.74
CA ILE A 190 -10.75 -7.50 11.67
C ILE A 190 -12.04 -6.81 11.20
N TRP A 191 -12.00 -5.51 10.92
CA TRP A 191 -13.19 -4.72 10.56
C TRP A 191 -13.65 -4.96 9.13
N MET A 192 -12.72 -5.29 8.23
CA MET A 192 -13.00 -5.49 6.81
C MET A 192 -12.86 -6.95 6.40
N TRP A 193 -13.07 -7.89 7.32
CA TRP A 193 -12.95 -9.32 7.07
C TRP A 193 -13.77 -9.77 5.86
N GLU A 194 -15.05 -9.37 5.83
CA GLU A 194 -15.93 -9.68 4.71
C GLU A 194 -15.42 -9.09 3.40
N PHE A 195 -14.81 -7.90 3.42
CA PHE A 195 -14.22 -7.30 2.24
C PHE A 195 -13.08 -8.17 1.72
N TYR A 196 -12.08 -8.47 2.55
CA TYR A 196 -10.89 -9.23 2.16
C TYR A 196 -11.20 -10.69 1.78
N PHE A 197 -11.92 -11.42 2.63
CA PHE A 197 -12.08 -12.87 2.48
C PHE A 197 -13.44 -13.29 1.90
N GLY A 198 -14.39 -12.36 1.80
CA GLY A 198 -15.78 -12.70 1.44
C GLY A 198 -16.59 -13.15 2.66
N ARG A 199 -17.90 -13.30 2.46
CA ARG A 199 -18.77 -13.88 3.49
C ARG A 199 -18.45 -15.37 3.65
N GLN A 200 -18.19 -15.79 4.88
CA GLN A 200 -18.17 -17.21 5.19
C GLN A 200 -19.60 -17.77 5.01
N PRO A 201 -19.74 -18.96 4.42
CA PRO A 201 -21.04 -19.61 4.20
C PRO A 201 -21.78 -19.89 5.50
#